data_AF-A0A0G0B8C8-F1
#
_entry.id   AF-A0A0G0B8C8-F1
#
_cell.length_a   1.000
_cell.length_b   1.000
_cell.length_c   1.000
_cell.angle_alpha   90.00
_cell.angle_beta   90.00
_cell.angle_gamma   90.00
#
_symmetry.space_group_name_H-M   'P 1'
#
loop_
_entity.id
_entity.type
_entity.pdbx_description
1 polymer ?
#
loop_
_entity_poly.entity_id
_entity_poly.type
_entity_poly.pdbx_seq_one_letter_code
_entity_poly.pdbx_strand_id
1 'polypeptide(L)'
;MKKIKDIAIFEEKEVRRTWHDEQWYFSVIDIVAILSGSERPRKYWDDLKRKLKEEGSELSDKIGQLKMKSSDGKLYFTDVSNLQGIFRIIQSIPSPKAEPFKLWLAKVGQERIEEIQDPERAIIRAKRIYDQKGYSPDWIAKRMRGINIRNTLTDEWKDRGAKEGIDFAILTNEIYKGTFEMTAKQIKKYKSLDNPDNPRDHMNELELILTMLGEATTTKLSQTRDSKGLPLLKKDAKDGGQVAGNARKEIELKTGSKVVMKGNYLDKKQIKKIKN
;
A
#
# COMPACT_ATOMS: atom_id res chain seq x y z
N MET A 1 25.68 0.75 -6.84
CA MET A 1 24.26 0.98 -7.19
C MET A 1 23.69 2.01 -6.23
N LYS A 2 23.37 3.21 -6.74
CA LYS A 2 22.82 4.33 -5.97
C LYS A 2 21.54 3.88 -5.25
N LYS A 3 21.48 4.06 -3.93
CA LYS A 3 20.25 3.92 -3.14
C LYS A 3 19.16 4.72 -3.84
N ILE A 4 17.98 4.12 -4.02
CA ILE A 4 16.76 4.82 -4.43
C ILE A 4 16.54 5.91 -3.39
N LYS A 5 16.95 7.13 -3.74
CA LYS A 5 16.78 8.37 -2.98
C LYS A 5 15.58 9.14 -3.58
N ASP A 6 14.62 8.40 -4.15
CA ASP A 6 13.68 8.95 -5.15
C ASP A 6 12.34 9.43 -4.56
N ILE A 7 12.29 9.72 -3.26
CA ILE A 7 11.25 10.60 -2.69
C ILE A 7 11.91 11.58 -1.70
N ALA A 8 13.05 12.13 -2.09
CA ALA A 8 13.62 13.34 -1.49
C ALA A 8 13.60 14.45 -2.55
N ILE A 9 12.40 14.80 -3.05
CA ILE A 9 12.23 15.77 -4.15
C ILE A 9 11.83 17.17 -3.62
N PHE A 10 12.09 17.43 -2.35
CA PHE A 10 12.11 18.77 -1.80
C PHE A 10 13.50 18.95 -1.20
N GLU A 11 14.40 19.60 -1.96
CA GLU A 11 15.75 19.97 -1.49
C GLU A 11 15.65 20.65 -0.12
N GLU A 12 16.26 20.07 0.92
CA GLU A 12 16.52 20.59 2.30
C GLU A 12 15.40 21.35 3.05
N LYS A 13 14.24 21.57 2.43
CA LYS A 13 13.09 22.31 2.92
C LYS A 13 11.97 21.33 3.16
N GLU A 14 11.60 21.17 4.41
CA GLU A 14 10.46 20.36 4.80
C GLU A 14 9.16 21.00 4.31
N VAL A 15 8.36 20.25 3.55
CA VAL A 15 6.97 20.61 3.23
C VAL A 15 6.11 20.25 4.42
N ARG A 16 5.39 21.23 4.98
CA ARG A 16 4.47 20.97 6.08
C ARG A 16 3.34 20.06 5.60
N ARG A 17 3.03 19.06 6.41
CA ARG A 17 1.95 18.10 6.17
C ARG A 17 1.14 17.83 7.43
N THR A 18 -0.13 17.50 7.23
CA THR A 18 -1.04 17.10 8.31
C THR A 18 -1.88 15.91 7.86
N TRP A 19 -2.24 15.04 8.80
CA TRP A 19 -3.13 13.92 8.54
C TRP A 19 -4.58 14.37 8.76
N HIS A 20 -5.41 14.27 7.73
CA HIS A 20 -6.81 14.68 7.77
C HIS A 20 -7.61 13.79 6.79
N ASP A 21 -8.85 13.43 7.15
CA ASP A 21 -9.72 12.56 6.34
C ASP A 21 -9.01 11.31 5.77
N GLU A 22 -8.29 10.60 6.65
CA GLU A 22 -7.57 9.36 6.32
C GLU A 22 -6.50 9.49 5.22
N GLN A 23 -6.04 10.71 4.92
CA GLN A 23 -4.94 10.94 3.98
C GLN A 23 -4.02 12.09 4.42
N TRP A 24 -2.84 12.15 3.80
CA TRP A 24 -1.91 13.26 3.98
C TRP A 24 -2.33 14.47 3.15
N TYR A 25 -2.42 15.62 3.82
CA TYR A 25 -2.56 16.93 3.21
C TYR A 25 -1.25 17.71 3.34
N PHE A 26 -0.88 18.43 2.30
CA PHE A 26 0.38 19.17 2.19
C PHE A 26 0.12 20.67 2.03
N SER A 27 0.98 21.49 2.59
CA SER A 27 0.90 22.94 2.42
C SER A 27 1.16 23.33 0.96
N VAL A 28 0.18 23.98 0.34
CA VAL A 28 0.30 24.47 -1.05
C VAL A 28 1.37 25.56 -1.14
N ILE A 29 1.41 26.47 -0.16
CA ILE A 29 2.35 27.59 -0.14
C ILE A 29 3.80 27.08 -0.08
N ASP A 30 4.08 26.04 0.72
CA ASP A 30 5.44 25.51 0.84
C ASP A 30 5.92 24.90 -0.49
N ILE A 31 5.04 24.14 -1.16
CA ILE A 31 5.32 23.54 -2.46
C ILE A 31 5.51 24.62 -3.53
N VAL A 32 4.64 25.63 -3.55
CA VAL A 32 4.78 26.79 -4.44
C VAL A 32 6.10 27.49 -4.17
N ALA A 33 6.48 27.73 -2.91
CA ALA A 33 7.74 28.39 -2.56
C ALA A 33 8.97 27.60 -3.06
N ILE A 34 8.97 26.28 -2.85
CA ILE A 34 10.09 25.42 -3.27
C ILE A 34 10.20 25.38 -4.79
N LEU A 35 9.09 25.15 -5.48
CA LEU A 35 9.09 24.91 -6.91
C LEU A 35 9.16 26.18 -7.74
N SER A 36 8.45 27.25 -7.36
CA SER A 36 8.52 28.52 -8.09
C SER A 36 9.81 29.30 -7.82
N GLY A 37 10.44 29.10 -6.65
CA GLY A 37 11.55 29.93 -6.18
C GLY A 37 11.15 31.38 -5.86
N SER A 38 9.85 31.69 -5.83
CA SER A 38 9.33 33.04 -5.56
C SER A 38 9.60 33.46 -4.13
N GLU A 39 10.11 34.68 -3.94
CA GLU A 39 10.22 35.33 -2.63
C GLU A 39 8.84 35.68 -2.03
N ARG A 40 7.79 35.71 -2.86
CA ARG A 40 6.40 36.00 -2.47
C ARG A 40 5.46 34.85 -2.85
N PRO A 41 5.61 33.66 -2.24
CA PRO A 41 4.90 32.45 -2.67
C PRO A 41 3.37 32.55 -2.52
N ARG A 42 2.87 33.32 -1.54
CA ARG A 42 1.43 33.59 -1.39
C ARG A 42 0.86 34.34 -2.58
N LYS A 43 1.52 35.42 -3.00
CA LYS A 43 1.10 36.20 -4.17
C LYS A 43 1.15 35.36 -5.44
N TYR A 44 2.23 34.60 -5.62
CA TYR A 44 2.36 33.66 -6.74
C TYR A 44 1.21 32.65 -6.75
N TRP A 45 0.88 32.10 -5.59
CA TRP A 45 -0.23 31.16 -5.44
C TRP A 45 -1.59 31.79 -5.75
N ASP A 46 -1.84 33.02 -5.32
CA ASP A 46 -3.07 33.75 -5.65
C ASP A 46 -3.22 34.00 -7.16
N ASP A 47 -2.12 34.38 -7.82
CA ASP A 47 -2.09 34.52 -9.28
C ASP A 47 -2.29 33.17 -9.99
N LEU A 48 -1.70 32.10 -9.47
CA LEU A 48 -1.87 30.75 -10.01
C LEU A 48 -3.31 30.24 -9.85
N LYS A 49 -3.96 30.49 -8.71
CA LYS A 49 -5.37 30.15 -8.47
C LYS A 49 -6.28 30.81 -9.51
N ARG A 50 -6.05 32.09 -9.79
CA ARG A 50 -6.82 32.82 -10.80
C ARG A 50 -6.68 32.20 -12.19
N LYS A 51 -5.45 31.87 -12.60
CA LYS A 51 -5.19 31.17 -13.87
C LYS A 51 -5.86 29.80 -13.93
N LEU A 52 -5.74 29.00 -12.88
CA LEU A 52 -6.41 27.69 -12.80
C LEU A 52 -7.93 27.82 -12.95
N LYS A 53 -8.53 28.84 -12.34
CA LYS A 53 -9.96 29.10 -12.46
C LYS A 53 -10.36 29.47 -13.90
N GLU A 54 -9.54 30.29 -14.57
CA GLU A 54 -9.72 30.63 -15.99
C GLU A 54 -9.60 29.41 -16.92
N GLU A 55 -8.73 28.45 -16.59
CA GLU A 55 -8.60 27.15 -17.28
C GLU A 55 -9.77 26.18 -17.01
N GLY A 56 -10.76 26.57 -16.19
CA GLY A 56 -11.87 25.71 -15.77
C GLY A 56 -11.49 24.65 -14.72
N SER A 57 -10.33 24.79 -14.07
CA SER A 57 -9.91 23.87 -13.01
C SER A 57 -10.66 24.16 -11.71
N GLU A 58 -11.51 23.22 -11.29
CA GLU A 58 -12.17 23.21 -9.98
C GLU A 58 -11.22 23.02 -8.80
N LEU A 59 -9.92 22.83 -9.04
CA LEU A 59 -8.94 22.60 -7.98
C LEU A 59 -8.84 23.78 -7.02
N SER A 60 -9.06 25.02 -7.47
CA SER A 60 -9.13 26.19 -6.57
C SER A 60 -10.26 26.05 -5.55
N ASP A 61 -11.36 25.42 -5.95
CA ASP A 61 -12.58 25.29 -5.15
C ASP A 61 -12.52 24.05 -4.25
N LYS A 62 -11.68 23.07 -4.62
CA LYS A 62 -11.42 21.83 -3.86
C LYS A 62 -10.24 21.95 -2.88
N ILE A 63 -9.56 23.08 -2.83
CA ILE A 63 -8.48 23.31 -1.86
C ILE A 63 -9.09 23.60 -0.48
N GLY A 64 -8.71 22.77 0.49
CA GLY A 64 -9.08 22.95 1.88
C GLY A 64 -8.15 23.92 2.61
N GLN A 65 -8.57 24.35 3.79
CA GLN A 65 -7.70 25.06 4.73
C GLN A 65 -7.59 24.30 6.04
N LEU A 66 -6.35 24.01 6.45
CA LEU A 66 -6.07 23.36 7.73
C LEU A 66 -5.08 24.18 8.54
N LYS A 67 -5.15 24.04 9.87
CA LYS A 67 -4.20 24.66 10.78
C LYS A 67 -2.86 23.95 10.69
N MET A 68 -1.81 24.68 10.32
CA MET A 68 -0.43 24.18 10.29
C MET A 68 0.48 25.06 11.12
N LYS A 69 1.54 24.45 11.70
CA LYS A 69 2.54 25.17 12.49
C LYS A 69 3.34 26.09 11.57
N SER A 70 3.56 27.33 12.02
CA SER A 70 4.39 28.32 11.35
C SER A 70 5.75 28.44 12.05
N SER A 71 6.66 29.25 11.49
CA SER A 71 8.02 29.47 12.02
C SER A 71 8.05 30.07 13.42
N ASP A 72 7.00 30.82 13.80
CA ASP A 72 6.79 31.38 15.14
C ASP A 72 6.22 30.36 16.14
N GLY A 73 6.03 29.10 15.72
CA GLY A 73 5.48 28.02 16.52
C GLY A 73 3.96 28.05 16.67
N LYS A 74 3.27 29.08 16.16
CA LYS A 74 1.80 29.21 16.23
C LYS A 74 1.13 28.47 15.08
N LEU A 75 -0.15 28.12 15.26
CA LEU A 75 -0.97 27.45 14.26
C LEU A 75 -1.80 28.47 13.47
N TYR A 76 -1.67 28.44 12.15
CA TYR A 76 -2.47 29.29 11.24
C TYR A 76 -3.15 28.44 10.18
N PHE A 77 -4.31 28.91 9.72
CA PHE A 77 -4.94 28.33 8.53
C PHE A 77 -4.08 28.58 7.30
N THR A 78 -3.85 27.52 6.54
CA THR A 78 -3.12 27.57 5.27
C THR A 78 -3.85 26.72 4.24
N ASP A 79 -3.79 27.14 2.98
CA ASP A 79 -4.26 26.35 1.85
C ASP A 79 -3.48 25.02 1.80
N VAL A 80 -4.22 23.92 1.74
CA VAL A 80 -3.70 22.56 1.70
C VAL A 80 -4.36 21.75 0.60
N SER A 81 -3.65 20.74 0.11
CA SER A 81 -4.22 19.77 -0.82
C SER A 81 -3.67 18.38 -0.58
N ASN A 82 -4.42 17.36 -1.01
CA ASN A 82 -3.96 15.99 -1.04
C ASN A 82 -2.94 15.78 -2.18
N LEU A 83 -2.36 14.59 -2.27
CA LEU A 83 -1.31 14.31 -3.26
C LEU A 83 -1.76 14.53 -4.72
N GLN A 84 -3.00 14.20 -5.06
CA GLN A 84 -3.54 14.42 -6.41
C GLN A 84 -3.59 15.91 -6.74
N GLY A 85 -4.12 16.73 -5.82
CA GLY A 85 -4.19 18.16 -6.02
C GLY A 85 -2.80 18.81 -6.08
N ILE A 86 -1.85 18.34 -5.28
CA ILE A 86 -0.45 18.76 -5.38
C ILE A 86 0.12 18.48 -6.77
N PHE A 87 -0.05 17.28 -7.33
CA PHE A 87 0.46 16.98 -8.67
C PHE A 87 -0.13 17.90 -9.75
N ARG A 88 -1.42 18.24 -9.67
CA ARG A 88 -2.05 19.20 -10.60
C ARG A 88 -1.52 20.63 -10.43
N ILE A 89 -1.22 21.06 -9.20
CA ILE A 89 -0.55 22.35 -8.94
C ILE A 89 0.84 22.35 -9.58
N ILE A 90 1.64 21.30 -9.38
CA ILE A 90 3.00 21.17 -9.93
C ILE A 90 3.01 21.32 -11.46
N GLN A 91 2.03 20.72 -12.16
CA GLN A 91 1.90 20.85 -13.61
C GLN A 91 1.80 22.32 -14.07
N SER A 92 1.20 23.18 -13.24
CA SER A 92 0.90 24.59 -13.55
C SER A 92 2.02 25.56 -13.17
N ILE A 93 3.08 25.09 -12.52
CA ILE A 93 4.22 25.92 -12.13
C ILE A 93 5.25 25.90 -13.28
N PRO A 94 5.45 26.98 -14.05
CA PRO A 94 6.51 27.08 -15.05
C PRO A 94 7.87 27.31 -14.37
N SER A 95 8.49 26.23 -13.89
CA SER A 95 9.81 26.28 -13.25
C SER A 95 10.66 25.05 -13.61
N PRO A 96 11.98 25.22 -13.81
CA PRO A 96 12.91 24.10 -13.94
C PRO A 96 12.86 23.12 -12.76
N LYS A 97 12.49 23.59 -11.57
CA LYS A 97 12.36 22.73 -10.37
C LYS A 97 11.13 21.82 -10.41
N ALA A 98 10.10 22.22 -11.17
CA ALA A 98 8.91 21.39 -11.37
C ALA A 98 9.11 20.36 -12.50
N GLU A 99 10.08 20.58 -13.39
CA GLU A 99 10.28 19.76 -14.58
C GLU A 99 10.52 18.26 -14.30
N PRO A 100 11.35 17.86 -13.30
CA PRO A 100 11.52 16.44 -12.98
C PRO A 100 10.20 15.74 -12.63
N PHE A 101 9.29 16.43 -11.94
CA PHE A 101 7.97 15.88 -11.60
C PHE A 101 7.07 15.77 -12.84
N LYS A 102 7.12 16.76 -13.75
CA LYS A 102 6.34 16.74 -14.99
C LYS A 102 6.79 15.61 -15.91
N LEU A 103 8.10 15.45 -16.10
CA LEU A 103 8.69 14.33 -16.85
C LEU A 103 8.33 12.99 -16.21
N TRP A 104 8.38 12.89 -14.87
CA TRP A 104 7.96 11.68 -14.18
C TRP A 104 6.47 11.38 -14.39
N LEU A 105 5.58 12.37 -14.30
CA LEU A 105 4.15 12.21 -14.57
C LEU A 105 3.89 11.80 -16.03
N ALA A 106 4.59 12.40 -16.98
CA ALA A 106 4.51 12.03 -18.40
C ALA A 106 4.94 10.57 -18.62
N LYS A 107 6.06 10.16 -18.02
CA LYS A 107 6.54 8.78 -18.06
C LYS A 107 5.52 7.82 -17.43
N VAL A 108 4.97 8.15 -16.26
CA VAL A 108 3.95 7.31 -15.62
C VAL A 108 2.72 7.19 -16.50
N GLY A 109 2.27 8.28 -17.13
CA GLY A 109 1.15 8.30 -18.07
C GLY A 109 1.39 7.40 -19.28
N GLN A 110 2.58 7.49 -19.89
CA GLN A 110 3.00 6.59 -20.96
C GLN A 110 2.99 5.12 -20.50
N GLU A 111 3.62 4.82 -19.35
CA GLU A 111 3.63 3.47 -18.78
C GLU A 111 2.22 2.95 -18.53
N ARG A 112 1.25 3.80 -18.14
CA ARG A 112 -0.16 3.38 -17.98
C ARG A 112 -0.78 2.96 -19.31
N ILE A 113 -0.56 3.71 -20.38
CA ILE A 113 -1.08 3.41 -21.73
C ILE A 113 -0.47 2.10 -22.24
N GLU A 114 0.84 1.93 -22.08
CA GLU A 114 1.55 0.71 -22.46
C GLU A 114 1.05 -0.50 -21.66
N GLU A 115 0.73 -0.33 -20.37
CA GLU A 115 0.14 -1.40 -19.54
C GLU A 115 -1.29 -1.78 -19.97
N ILE A 116 -2.05 -0.86 -20.56
CA ILE A 116 -3.38 -1.18 -21.12
C ILE A 116 -3.22 -2.02 -22.40
N GLN A 117 -2.23 -1.71 -23.22
CA GLN A 117 -1.93 -2.45 -24.45
C GLN A 117 -1.29 -3.82 -24.16
N ASP A 118 -0.42 -3.88 -23.15
CA ASP A 118 0.28 -5.08 -22.69
C ASP A 118 0.18 -5.20 -21.15
N PRO A 119 -0.85 -5.90 -20.64
CA PRO A 119 -1.04 -6.11 -19.21
C PRO A 119 0.12 -6.82 -18.50
N GLU A 120 0.98 -7.56 -19.22
CA GLU A 120 2.13 -8.22 -18.61
C GLU A 120 3.13 -7.20 -18.03
N ARG A 121 3.22 -6.01 -18.64
CA ARG A 121 4.05 -4.90 -18.12
C ARG A 121 3.67 -4.52 -16.69
N ALA A 122 2.37 -4.58 -16.35
CA ALA A 122 1.92 -4.29 -14.99
C ALA A 122 2.42 -5.35 -13.99
N ILE A 123 2.43 -6.62 -14.40
CA ILE A 123 2.96 -7.74 -13.62
C ILE A 123 4.48 -7.59 -13.43
N ILE A 124 5.21 -7.26 -14.50
CA ILE A 124 6.66 -7.02 -14.44
C ILE A 124 6.98 -5.84 -13.52
N ARG A 125 6.22 -4.74 -13.61
CA ARG A 125 6.35 -3.59 -12.72
C ARG A 125 6.10 -3.97 -11.26
N ALA A 126 5.07 -4.76 -10.97
CA ALA A 126 4.80 -5.26 -9.62
C ALA A 126 5.98 -6.08 -9.07
N LYS A 127 6.54 -7.00 -9.87
CA LYS A 127 7.75 -7.76 -9.51
C LYS A 127 8.94 -6.84 -9.21
N ARG A 128 9.19 -5.84 -10.06
CA ARG A 128 10.27 -4.86 -9.89
C ARG A 128 10.11 -4.04 -8.60
N ILE A 129 8.89 -3.68 -8.23
CA ILE A 129 8.62 -2.95 -6.98
C ILE A 129 9.02 -3.79 -5.76
N TYR A 130 8.70 -5.09 -5.74
CA TYR A 130 9.14 -5.97 -4.66
C TYR A 130 10.66 -6.19 -4.70
N ASP A 131 11.27 -6.35 -5.87
CA ASP A 131 12.73 -6.48 -5.99
C ASP A 131 13.46 -5.27 -5.38
N GLN A 132 13.00 -4.05 -5.70
CA GLN A 132 13.53 -2.80 -5.15
C GLN A 132 13.35 -2.67 -3.63
N LYS A 133 12.32 -3.32 -3.04
CA LYS A 133 12.13 -3.42 -1.59
C LYS A 133 13.03 -4.48 -0.93
N GLY A 134 13.81 -5.24 -1.70
CA GLY A 134 14.79 -6.21 -1.19
C GLY A 134 14.30 -7.65 -1.09
N TYR A 135 13.13 -7.97 -1.65
CA TYR A 135 12.58 -9.33 -1.64
C TYR A 135 13.38 -10.26 -2.58
N SER A 136 13.49 -11.56 -2.28
CA SER A 136 14.16 -12.50 -3.20
C SER A 136 13.25 -12.84 -4.38
N PRO A 137 13.78 -13.17 -5.57
CA PRO A 137 12.98 -13.61 -6.70
C PRO A 137 12.01 -14.76 -6.36
N ASP A 138 12.48 -15.73 -5.56
CA ASP A 138 11.66 -16.85 -5.09
C ASP A 138 10.50 -16.39 -4.18
N TRP A 139 10.77 -15.50 -3.21
CA TRP A 139 9.73 -14.97 -2.34
C TRP A 139 8.70 -14.16 -3.16
N ILE A 140 9.17 -13.37 -4.14
CA ILE A 140 8.30 -12.59 -5.04
C ILE A 140 7.39 -13.53 -5.83
N ALA A 141 7.94 -14.59 -6.41
CA ALA A 141 7.15 -15.57 -7.15
C ALA A 141 6.07 -16.24 -6.29
N LYS A 142 6.37 -16.54 -5.02
CA LYS A 142 5.39 -17.06 -4.06
C LYS A 142 4.33 -16.02 -3.70
N ARG A 143 4.74 -14.79 -3.43
CA ARG A 143 3.82 -13.69 -3.11
C ARG A 143 2.85 -13.40 -4.25
N MET A 144 3.34 -13.36 -5.48
CA MET A 144 2.51 -13.16 -6.69
C MET A 144 1.49 -14.30 -6.87
N ARG A 145 1.89 -15.55 -6.66
CA ARG A 145 0.95 -16.70 -6.65
C ARG A 145 -0.11 -16.55 -5.56
N GLY A 146 0.28 -16.10 -4.37
CA GLY A 146 -0.64 -15.83 -3.28
C GLY A 146 -1.62 -14.69 -3.57
N ILE A 147 -1.23 -13.66 -4.35
CA ILE A 147 -2.19 -12.63 -4.82
C ILE A 147 -3.27 -13.27 -5.68
N ASN A 148 -2.88 -14.14 -6.61
CA ASN A 148 -3.85 -14.81 -7.49
C ASN A 148 -4.84 -15.68 -6.70
N ILE A 149 -4.34 -16.51 -5.78
CA ILE A 149 -5.17 -17.36 -4.92
C ILE A 149 -6.15 -16.52 -4.08
N ARG A 150 -5.67 -15.42 -3.50
CA ARG A 150 -6.50 -14.50 -2.74
C ARG A 150 -7.59 -13.86 -3.60
N ASN A 151 -7.26 -13.43 -4.81
CA ASN A 151 -8.24 -12.82 -5.72
C ASN A 151 -9.35 -13.82 -6.05
N THR A 152 -8.99 -15.06 -6.40
CA THR A 152 -9.96 -16.14 -6.64
C THR A 152 -10.88 -16.36 -5.43
N LEU A 153 -10.33 -16.38 -4.22
CA LEU A 153 -11.13 -16.51 -3.00
C LEU A 153 -12.08 -15.32 -2.78
N THR A 154 -11.62 -14.09 -3.02
CA THR A 154 -12.46 -12.90 -2.85
C THR A 154 -13.54 -12.77 -3.91
N ASP A 155 -13.26 -13.19 -5.15
CA ASP A 155 -14.25 -13.25 -6.22
C ASP A 155 -15.32 -14.28 -5.87
N GLU A 156 -14.93 -15.48 -5.41
CA GLU A 156 -15.87 -16.48 -4.91
C GLU A 156 -16.73 -15.92 -3.77
N TRP A 157 -16.14 -15.27 -2.76
CA TRP A 157 -16.94 -14.67 -1.67
C TRP A 157 -17.93 -13.62 -2.15
N LYS A 158 -17.54 -12.79 -3.11
CA LYS A 158 -18.41 -11.78 -3.71
C LYS A 158 -19.59 -12.43 -4.43
N ASP A 159 -19.32 -13.43 -5.25
CA ASP A 159 -20.35 -14.18 -5.99
C ASP A 159 -21.30 -14.94 -5.04
N ARG A 160 -20.82 -15.31 -3.85
CA ARG A 160 -21.60 -15.94 -2.77
C ARG A 160 -22.32 -14.94 -1.84
N GLY A 161 -22.24 -13.64 -2.13
CA GLY A 161 -22.99 -12.59 -1.43
C GLY A 161 -22.30 -11.96 -0.22
N ALA A 162 -20.99 -12.13 -0.05
CA ALA A 162 -20.22 -11.36 0.93
C ALA A 162 -19.88 -9.97 0.41
N LYS A 163 -19.90 -8.96 1.30
CA LYS A 163 -19.60 -7.57 0.95
C LYS A 163 -18.11 -7.27 1.13
N GLU A 164 -17.54 -6.54 0.17
CA GLU A 164 -16.15 -6.08 0.25
C GLU A 164 -15.92 -5.21 1.52
N GLY A 165 -14.70 -5.23 2.06
CA GLY A 165 -14.36 -4.54 3.30
C GLY A 165 -14.56 -5.41 4.54
N ILE A 166 -15.67 -5.21 5.27
CA ILE A 166 -15.86 -5.81 6.60
C ILE A 166 -15.99 -7.34 6.53
N ASP A 167 -16.80 -7.89 5.63
CA ASP A 167 -17.00 -9.34 5.56
C ASP A 167 -15.71 -10.04 5.15
N PHE A 168 -14.98 -9.48 4.17
CA PHE A 168 -13.68 -10.02 3.75
C PHE A 168 -12.65 -10.00 4.89
N ALA A 169 -12.66 -8.97 5.73
CA ALA A 169 -11.81 -8.90 6.92
C ALA A 169 -12.20 -9.96 7.97
N ILE A 170 -13.50 -10.20 8.18
CA ILE A 170 -13.99 -11.25 9.07
C ILE A 170 -13.55 -12.63 8.56
N LEU A 171 -13.82 -12.93 7.30
CA LEU A 171 -13.50 -14.23 6.69
C LEU A 171 -11.98 -14.48 6.64
N THR A 172 -11.19 -13.46 6.26
CA THR A 172 -9.73 -13.55 6.31
C THR A 172 -9.23 -13.83 7.74
N ASN A 173 -9.85 -13.22 8.76
CA ASN A 173 -9.47 -13.49 10.15
C ASN A 173 -9.82 -14.91 10.59
N GLU A 174 -10.90 -15.52 10.11
CA GLU A 174 -11.19 -16.92 10.42
C GLU A 174 -10.15 -17.87 9.81
N ILE A 175 -9.69 -17.61 8.58
CA ILE A 175 -8.58 -18.37 7.98
C ILE A 175 -7.30 -18.21 8.80
N TYR A 176 -6.94 -16.99 9.19
CA TYR A 176 -5.75 -16.75 10.01
C TYR A 176 -5.85 -17.38 11.40
N LYS A 177 -7.02 -17.34 12.05
CA LYS A 177 -7.23 -18.01 13.35
C LYS A 177 -7.06 -19.51 13.21
N GLY A 178 -7.64 -20.12 12.18
CA GLY A 178 -7.49 -21.55 11.93
C GLY A 178 -6.04 -21.93 11.62
N THR A 179 -5.33 -21.10 10.83
CA THR A 179 -3.98 -21.41 10.34
C THR A 179 -2.90 -21.15 11.39
N PHE A 180 -2.93 -19.96 12.00
CA PHE A 180 -1.86 -19.42 12.84
C PHE A 180 -2.26 -19.18 14.30
N GLU A 181 -3.51 -19.49 14.67
CA GLU A 181 -4.04 -19.21 16.02
C GLU A 181 -4.00 -17.70 16.36
N MET A 182 -4.03 -16.85 15.33
CA MET A 182 -3.90 -15.39 15.42
C MET A 182 -4.81 -14.69 14.41
N THR A 183 -5.29 -13.50 14.76
CA THR A 183 -5.94 -12.56 13.83
C THR A 183 -4.91 -11.73 13.05
N ALA A 184 -5.33 -11.06 11.99
CA ALA A 184 -4.47 -10.13 11.25
C ALA A 184 -3.84 -9.06 12.15
N LYS A 185 -4.62 -8.52 13.10
CA LYS A 185 -4.15 -7.52 14.09
C LYS A 185 -3.09 -8.11 15.02
N GLN A 186 -3.29 -9.35 15.49
CA GLN A 186 -2.31 -10.03 16.33
C GLN A 186 -1.03 -10.35 15.55
N ILE A 187 -1.12 -10.78 14.28
CA ILE A 187 0.05 -11.02 13.43
C ILE A 187 0.85 -9.72 13.24
N LYS A 188 0.18 -8.59 12.94
CA LYS A 188 0.84 -7.27 12.87
C LYS A 188 1.60 -6.94 14.14
N LYS A 189 0.92 -7.03 15.29
CA LYS A 189 1.54 -6.75 16.60
C LYS A 189 2.71 -7.69 16.89
N TYR A 190 2.59 -8.97 16.57
CA TYR A 190 3.62 -9.97 16.81
C TYR A 190 4.88 -9.74 15.96
N LYS A 191 4.71 -9.25 14.73
CA LYS A 191 5.80 -8.93 13.81
C LYS A 191 6.25 -7.46 13.85
N SER A 192 5.78 -6.69 14.83
CA SER A 192 6.08 -5.25 14.97
C SER A 192 5.77 -4.45 13.70
N LEU A 193 4.61 -4.71 13.08
CA LEU A 193 4.16 -4.03 11.86
C LEU A 193 3.18 -2.89 12.19
N ASP A 194 3.34 -1.77 11.51
CA ASP A 194 2.46 -0.60 11.66
C ASP A 194 1.44 -0.54 10.52
N ASN A 195 0.54 0.45 10.55
CA ASN A 195 -0.24 0.77 9.35
C ASN A 195 0.61 1.66 8.44
N PRO A 196 0.66 1.41 7.12
CA PRO A 196 -0.22 0.54 6.33
C PRO A 196 0.34 -0.87 6.00
N ASP A 197 1.30 -1.40 6.75
CA ASP A 197 1.99 -2.65 6.39
C ASP A 197 1.04 -3.85 6.23
N ASN A 198 1.24 -4.64 5.17
CA ASN A 198 0.44 -5.83 4.90
C ASN A 198 1.12 -7.07 5.54
N PRO A 199 0.47 -7.82 6.44
CA PRO A 199 1.08 -8.99 7.08
C PRO A 199 1.72 -9.99 6.11
N ARG A 200 1.09 -10.22 4.94
CA ARG A 200 1.60 -11.17 3.92
C ARG A 200 2.93 -10.74 3.32
N ASP A 201 3.21 -9.43 3.28
CA ASP A 201 4.49 -8.91 2.78
C ASP A 201 5.63 -9.07 3.80
N HIS A 202 5.34 -9.56 5.00
CA HIS A 202 6.30 -9.77 6.10
C HIS A 202 6.34 -11.23 6.59
N MET A 203 5.56 -12.10 5.95
CA MET A 203 5.54 -13.54 6.19
C MET A 203 6.77 -14.22 5.59
N ASN A 204 7.28 -15.23 6.30
CA ASN A 204 8.28 -16.14 5.75
C ASN A 204 7.65 -17.10 4.73
N GLU A 205 8.49 -17.93 4.12
CA GLU A 205 8.09 -18.85 3.06
C GLU A 205 6.95 -19.81 3.48
N LEU A 206 7.08 -20.47 4.63
CA LEU A 206 6.08 -21.42 5.12
C LEU A 206 4.80 -20.70 5.54
N GLU A 207 4.90 -19.51 6.12
CA GLU A 207 3.73 -18.68 6.43
C GLU A 207 2.94 -18.31 5.16
N LEU A 208 3.62 -17.95 4.06
CA LEU A 208 2.96 -17.70 2.78
C LEU A 208 2.29 -18.96 2.20
N ILE A 209 2.98 -20.10 2.23
CA ILE A 209 2.45 -21.37 1.70
C ILE A 209 1.22 -21.82 2.47
N LEU A 210 1.26 -21.76 3.80
CA LEU A 210 0.11 -22.14 4.63
C LEU A 210 -1.06 -21.18 4.46
N THR A 211 -0.79 -19.88 4.27
CA THR A 211 -1.85 -18.91 3.94
C THR A 211 -2.52 -19.27 2.62
N MET A 212 -1.73 -19.57 1.58
CA MET A 212 -2.24 -19.99 0.27
C MET A 212 -3.06 -21.29 0.37
N LEU A 213 -2.60 -22.27 1.16
CA LEU A 213 -3.31 -23.51 1.40
C LEU A 213 -4.67 -23.26 2.06
N GLY A 214 -4.72 -22.41 3.09
CA GLY A 214 -5.97 -22.06 3.77
C GLY A 214 -6.95 -21.36 2.84
N GLU A 215 -6.47 -20.38 2.07
CA GLU A 215 -7.28 -19.61 1.10
C GLU A 215 -7.83 -20.49 -0.04
N ALA A 216 -6.98 -21.35 -0.63
CA ALA A 216 -7.41 -22.27 -1.68
C ALA A 216 -8.40 -23.33 -1.16
N THR A 217 -8.16 -23.84 0.06
CA THR A 217 -9.07 -24.81 0.69
C THR A 217 -10.42 -24.19 0.98
N THR A 218 -10.46 -22.96 1.53
CA THR A 218 -11.72 -22.25 1.76
C THR A 218 -12.51 -22.06 0.47
N THR A 219 -11.85 -21.64 -0.61
CA THR A 219 -12.49 -21.51 -1.94
C THR A 219 -13.13 -22.84 -2.35
N LYS A 220 -12.36 -23.94 -2.26
CA LYS A 220 -12.85 -25.26 -2.65
C LYS A 220 -14.02 -25.72 -1.78
N LEU A 221 -14.00 -25.43 -0.48
CA LEU A 221 -15.09 -25.76 0.44
C LEU A 221 -16.37 -24.98 0.09
N SER A 222 -16.28 -23.68 -0.15
CA SER A 222 -17.43 -22.86 -0.54
C SER A 222 -18.07 -23.32 -1.84
N GLN A 223 -17.26 -23.71 -2.83
CA GLN A 223 -17.74 -24.30 -4.07
C GLN A 223 -18.43 -25.65 -3.85
N THR A 224 -17.81 -26.52 -3.06
CA THR A 224 -18.31 -27.89 -2.83
C THR A 224 -19.60 -27.91 -2.01
N ARG A 225 -19.75 -26.97 -1.07
CA ARG A 225 -20.90 -26.88 -0.17
C ARG A 225 -22.02 -25.97 -0.70
N ASP A 226 -21.82 -25.33 -1.85
CA ASP A 226 -22.68 -24.25 -2.37
C ASP A 226 -22.96 -23.17 -1.31
N SER A 227 -21.98 -22.86 -0.47
CA SER A 227 -22.15 -21.98 0.69
C SER A 227 -22.47 -20.55 0.26
N LYS A 228 -23.59 -20.00 0.75
CA LYS A 228 -24.01 -18.62 0.45
C LYS A 228 -24.19 -17.81 1.72
N GLY A 229 -23.85 -16.53 1.64
CA GLY A 229 -23.95 -15.59 2.74
C GLY A 229 -22.88 -15.79 3.82
N LEU A 230 -22.67 -14.72 4.60
CA LEU A 230 -21.58 -14.63 5.56
C LEU A 230 -21.51 -15.80 6.57
N PRO A 231 -22.61 -16.30 7.17
CA PRO A 231 -22.51 -17.37 8.17
C PRO A 231 -21.91 -18.67 7.62
N LEU A 232 -22.31 -19.09 6.41
CA LEU A 232 -21.80 -20.31 5.78
C LEU A 232 -20.37 -20.12 5.28
N LEU A 233 -20.08 -18.99 4.65
CA LEU A 233 -18.72 -18.65 4.20
C LEU A 233 -17.75 -18.57 5.39
N LYS A 234 -18.21 -18.10 6.55
CA LYS A 234 -17.41 -18.06 7.78
C LYS A 234 -17.04 -19.46 8.26
N LYS A 235 -17.96 -20.43 8.12
CA LYS A 235 -17.67 -21.84 8.42
C LYS A 235 -16.62 -22.40 7.48
N ASP A 236 -16.70 -22.13 6.19
CA ASP A 236 -15.71 -22.58 5.21
C ASP A 236 -14.34 -21.93 5.41
N ALA A 237 -14.32 -20.64 5.78
CA ALA A 237 -13.11 -19.91 6.12
C ALA A 237 -12.42 -20.52 7.35
N LYS A 238 -13.20 -20.85 8.38
CA LYS A 238 -12.70 -21.52 9.58
C LYS A 238 -12.15 -22.92 9.24
N ASP A 239 -12.88 -23.72 8.48
CA ASP A 239 -12.49 -25.08 8.10
C ASP A 239 -11.24 -25.09 7.21
N GLY A 240 -11.18 -24.20 6.21
CA GLY A 240 -9.99 -24.06 5.35
C GLY A 240 -8.77 -23.58 6.14
N GLY A 241 -8.95 -22.64 7.07
CA GLY A 241 -7.92 -22.25 8.03
C GLY A 241 -7.46 -23.42 8.89
N GLN A 242 -8.37 -24.26 9.39
CA GLN A 242 -8.05 -25.43 10.22
C GLN A 242 -7.20 -26.46 9.45
N VAL A 243 -7.50 -26.70 8.17
CA VAL A 243 -6.69 -27.59 7.32
C VAL A 243 -5.24 -27.09 7.23
N ALA A 244 -5.05 -25.81 6.94
CA ALA A 244 -3.72 -25.22 6.93
C ALA A 244 -3.07 -25.21 8.33
N GLY A 245 -3.85 -25.01 9.38
CA GLY A 245 -3.39 -25.09 10.77
C GLY A 245 -2.90 -26.48 11.17
N ASN A 246 -3.59 -27.53 10.71
CA ASN A 246 -3.17 -28.91 10.91
C ASN A 246 -1.83 -29.18 10.19
N ALA A 247 -1.72 -28.77 8.93
CA ALA A 247 -0.47 -28.87 8.17
C ALA A 247 0.68 -28.13 8.87
N ARG A 248 0.43 -26.90 9.37
CA ARG A 248 1.40 -26.15 10.18
C ARG A 248 1.87 -26.97 11.38
N LYS A 249 0.94 -27.49 12.18
CA LYS A 249 1.25 -28.25 13.40
C LYS A 249 2.09 -29.50 13.10
N GLU A 250 1.76 -30.21 12.02
CA GLU A 250 2.54 -31.36 11.55
C GLU A 250 3.96 -30.96 11.14
N ILE A 251 4.11 -29.86 10.39
CA ILE A 251 5.43 -29.32 10.03
C ILE A 251 6.23 -28.96 11.27
N GLU A 252 5.64 -28.23 12.23
CA GLU A 252 6.31 -27.85 13.48
C GLU A 252 6.74 -29.07 14.30
N LEU A 253 5.91 -30.11 14.34
CA LEU A 253 6.21 -31.37 15.03
C LEU A 253 7.40 -32.09 14.40
N LYS A 254 7.43 -32.21 13.06
CA LYS A 254 8.48 -32.94 12.33
C LYS A 254 9.79 -32.17 12.26
N THR A 255 9.74 -30.84 12.23
CA THR A 255 10.93 -29.98 12.13
C THR A 255 11.47 -29.54 13.49
N GLY A 256 10.69 -29.71 14.57
CA GLY A 256 11.04 -29.21 15.91
C GLY A 256 11.08 -27.68 16.02
N SER A 257 10.62 -26.94 15.00
CA SER A 257 10.74 -25.48 14.92
C SER A 257 9.39 -24.84 14.62
N LYS A 258 9.14 -23.65 15.21
CA LYS A 258 7.91 -22.88 14.94
C LYS A 258 7.91 -22.30 13.53
N VAL A 259 6.79 -22.42 12.83
CA VAL A 259 6.62 -21.85 11.49
C VAL A 259 6.40 -20.34 11.57
N VAL A 260 5.56 -19.90 12.52
CA VAL A 260 5.30 -18.48 12.76
C VAL A 260 6.41 -17.92 13.65
N MET A 261 7.13 -16.92 13.15
CA MET A 261 8.24 -16.27 13.85
C MET A 261 7.99 -14.79 14.03
N LYS A 262 8.52 -14.24 15.14
CA LYS A 262 8.46 -12.80 15.46
C LYS A 262 9.16 -11.94 14.41
N GLY A 263 10.28 -12.44 13.87
CA GLY A 263 11.04 -11.72 12.84
C GLY A 263 10.26 -11.60 11.53
N ASN A 264 10.33 -10.43 10.91
CA ASN A 264 9.77 -10.21 9.59
C ASN A 264 10.78 -10.67 8.49
N TYR A 265 10.29 -10.96 7.28
CA TYR A 265 11.14 -11.44 6.18
C TYR A 265 12.26 -10.44 5.80
N LEU A 266 12.01 -9.13 5.90
CA LEU A 266 12.95 -8.08 5.51
C LEU A 266 14.07 -7.86 6.55
N ASP A 267 13.77 -7.99 7.85
CA ASP A 267 14.72 -7.87 8.96
C ASP A 267 15.80 -8.94 8.84
N LYS A 268 15.41 -10.16 8.44
CA LYS A 268 16.34 -11.29 8.25
C LYS A 268 17.40 -11.03 7.16
N LYS A 269 17.12 -10.15 6.20
CA LYS A 269 18.08 -9.77 5.14
C LYS A 269 18.95 -8.57 5.50
N GLN A 270 18.53 -7.69 6.41
CA GLN A 270 19.45 -6.67 6.93
C GLN A 270 20.63 -7.30 7.69
N ILE A 271 20.47 -8.52 8.22
CA ILE A 271 21.54 -9.27 8.89
C ILE A 271 22.55 -9.91 7.91
N LYS A 272 22.23 -10.03 6.60
CA LYS A 272 23.13 -10.63 5.59
C LYS A 272 23.97 -9.62 4.79
N LYS A 273 23.94 -8.32 5.15
CA LYS A 273 24.88 -7.31 4.63
C LYS A 273 25.57 -6.61 5.81
N ILE A 274 26.41 -7.35 6.54
CA ILE A 274 27.66 -6.93 7.17
C ILE A 274 28.32 -8.24 7.59
N LYS A 275 29.22 -8.75 6.75
CA LYS A 275 30.40 -9.52 7.15
C LYS A 275 31.34 -9.52 5.95
N ASN A 276 32.42 -8.75 6.16
CA ASN A 276 33.58 -8.46 5.33
C ASN A 276 33.37 -7.40 4.26
#